data_AF-A0A8T6P4T1-F1
#
_entry.id   AF-A0A8T6P4T1-F1
#
_cell.length_a   1.000
_cell.length_b   1.000
_cell.length_c   1.000
_cell.angle_alpha   90.00
_cell.angle_beta   90.00
_cell.angle_gamma   90.00
#
_symmetry.space_group_name_H-M   'P 1'
#
loop_
_entity.id
_entity.type
_entity.pdbx_description
1 polymer ?
#
loop_
_entity_poly.entity_id
_entity_poly.type
_entity_poly.pdbx_seq_one_letter_code
_entity_poly.pdbx_strand_id
1 'polypeptide(L)'
;LYWIAPWLIVSRAVAAPDWYLALCISVFTFGIFLHYTSDMQKHMALSLRPDHLIDDGLWARVRNPNDLGELLIYVGFAALAMHWLPFLALFGIVAIIWAPNMIAKDKSLSRYPAYADYKKRLRRLIPFML
;
A
#
# COMPACT_ATOMS: atom_id res chain seq x y z
N LEU A 1 18.05 -0.01 3.06
CA LEU A 1 16.84 -0.85 2.98
C LEU A 1 16.42 -1.14 1.54
N TYR A 2 16.22 -0.10 0.72
CA TYR A 2 15.83 -0.22 -0.69
C TYR A 2 16.75 -1.10 -1.55
N TRP A 3 18.06 -1.10 -1.26
CA TRP A 3 19.05 -1.89 -2.01
C TRP A 3 19.15 -3.37 -1.62
N ILE A 4 18.48 -3.82 -0.55
CA ILE A 4 18.63 -5.19 -0.05
C ILE A 4 18.17 -6.21 -1.11
N ALA A 5 17.00 -6.00 -1.72
CA ALA A 5 16.46 -6.90 -2.73
C ALA A 5 17.32 -6.92 -4.01
N PRO A 6 17.64 -5.77 -4.67
CA PRO A 6 18.52 -5.77 -5.83
C PRO A 6 19.89 -6.39 -5.58
N TRP A 7 20.50 -6.09 -4.42
CA TRP A 7 21.80 -6.66 -4.06
C TRP A 7 21.72 -8.17 -3.89
N LEU A 8 20.68 -8.71 -3.26
CA LEU A 8 20.48 -10.16 -3.13
C LEU A 8 20.24 -10.84 -4.48
N ILE A 9 19.46 -10.22 -5.37
CA ILE A 9 19.19 -10.73 -6.72
C ILE A 9 20.50 -10.89 -7.50
N VAL A 10 21.33 -9.84 -7.50
CA VAL A 10 22.60 -9.83 -8.24
C VAL A 10 23.65 -10.74 -7.58
N SER A 11 23.86 -10.60 -6.27
CA SER A 11 24.92 -11.33 -5.55
C SER A 11 24.70 -12.85 -5.51
N ARG A 12 23.44 -13.29 -5.58
CA ARG A 12 23.08 -14.72 -5.56
C ARG A 12 22.72 -15.26 -6.93
N ALA A 13 22.80 -14.45 -7.99
CA ALA A 13 22.35 -14.80 -9.34
C ALA A 13 20.95 -15.47 -9.31
N VAL A 14 19.99 -14.83 -8.62
CA VAL A 14 18.65 -15.39 -8.40
C VAL A 14 18.00 -15.69 -9.75
N ALA A 15 17.74 -16.97 -10.01
CA ALA A 15 17.02 -17.46 -11.18
C ALA A 15 15.66 -18.00 -10.71
N ALA A 16 14.66 -17.12 -10.70
CA ALA A 16 13.29 -17.51 -10.37
C ALA A 16 12.61 -18.20 -11.56
N PRO A 17 11.77 -19.22 -11.34
CA PRO A 17 11.02 -19.86 -12.42
C PRO A 17 9.98 -18.89 -13.00
N ASP A 18 9.63 -19.07 -14.28
CA ASP A 18 8.77 -18.15 -15.04
C ASP A 18 7.43 -17.85 -14.37
N TRP A 19 6.79 -18.86 -13.78
CA TRP A 19 5.52 -18.68 -13.08
C TRP A 19 5.65 -17.75 -11.86
N TYR A 20 6.79 -17.79 -11.17
CA TYR A 20 7.05 -16.95 -10.01
C TYR A 20 7.38 -15.52 -10.42
N LEU A 21 8.13 -15.36 -11.51
CA LEU A 21 8.35 -14.05 -12.14
C LEU A 21 7.01 -13.42 -12.56
N ALA A 22 6.15 -14.19 -13.23
CA ALA A 22 4.81 -13.74 -13.62
C ALA A 22 3.97 -13.33 -12.40
N LEU A 23 4.03 -14.07 -11.30
CA LEU A 23 3.37 -13.71 -10.05
C LEU A 23 3.90 -12.39 -9.47
N CYS A 24 5.23 -12.23 -9.36
CA CYS A 24 5.85 -11.01 -8.84
C CYS A 24 5.48 -9.78 -9.68
N ILE A 25 5.53 -9.92 -11.01
CA ILE A 25 5.13 -8.86 -11.95
C ILE A 25 3.64 -8.55 -11.77
N SER A 26 2.77 -9.56 -11.67
CA SER A 26 1.33 -9.35 -11.51
C SER A 26 1.00 -8.59 -10.22
N VAL A 27 1.64 -8.97 -9.10
CA VAL A 27 1.49 -8.29 -7.81
C VAL A 27 1.98 -6.84 -7.91
N PHE A 28 3.14 -6.61 -8.52
CA PHE A 28 3.69 -5.28 -8.74
C PHE A 28 2.75 -4.42 -9.61
N THR A 29 2.30 -4.92 -10.75
CA THR A 29 1.41 -4.20 -11.68
C THR A 29 0.08 -3.87 -11.02
N PHE A 30 -0.49 -4.79 -10.24
CA PHE A 30 -1.71 -4.52 -9.48
C PHE A 30 -1.48 -3.47 -8.39
N GLY A 31 -0.32 -3.49 -7.73
CA GLY A 31 0.09 -2.46 -6.78
C GLY A 31 0.19 -1.08 -7.42
N ILE A 32 0.83 -0.98 -8.58
CA ILE A 32 0.91 0.26 -9.39
C ILE A 32 -0.49 0.77 -9.72
N PHE A 33 -1.37 -0.10 -10.22
CA PHE A 33 -2.75 0.27 -10.53
C PHE A 33 -3.46 0.87 -9.31
N LEU A 34 -3.44 0.18 -8.17
CA LEU A 34 -4.08 0.67 -6.95
C LEU A 34 -3.48 1.98 -6.45
N HIS A 35 -2.15 2.10 -6.45
CA HIS A 35 -1.44 3.27 -5.97
C HIS A 35 -1.82 4.52 -6.76
N TYR A 36 -1.58 4.51 -8.08
CA TYR A 36 -1.82 5.68 -8.91
C TYR A 36 -3.30 5.99 -9.12
N THR A 37 -4.16 4.97 -9.27
CA THR A 37 -5.60 5.21 -9.46
C THR A 37 -6.22 5.82 -8.22
N SER A 38 -5.84 5.37 -7.02
CA SER A 38 -6.38 5.94 -5.79
C SER A 38 -5.88 7.35 -5.49
N ASP A 39 -4.62 7.64 -5.80
CA ASP A 39 -4.06 8.99 -5.70
C ASP A 39 -4.72 9.95 -6.70
N MET A 40 -4.95 9.49 -7.94
CA MET A 40 -5.70 10.27 -8.93
C MET A 40 -7.13 10.52 -8.45
N GLN A 41 -7.84 9.49 -7.98
CA GLN A 41 -9.20 9.64 -7.45
C GLN A 41 -9.22 10.65 -6.29
N LYS A 42 -8.26 10.56 -5.37
CA LYS A 42 -8.13 11.49 -4.24
C LYS A 42 -7.86 12.92 -4.70
N HIS A 43 -6.91 13.09 -5.61
CA HIS A 43 -6.56 14.40 -6.15
C HIS A 43 -7.76 15.04 -6.84
N MET A 44 -8.45 14.30 -7.70
CA MET A 44 -9.65 14.81 -8.38
C MET A 44 -10.77 15.14 -7.41
N ALA A 45 -11.06 14.25 -6.45
CA ALA A 45 -12.12 14.47 -5.46
C ALA A 45 -11.86 15.73 -4.62
N LEU A 46 -10.63 15.95 -4.15
CA LEU A 46 -10.27 17.13 -3.35
C LEU A 46 -10.18 18.40 -4.19
N SER A 47 -9.74 18.33 -5.46
CA SER A 47 -9.76 19.48 -6.37
C SER A 47 -11.18 19.97 -6.66
N LEU A 48 -12.15 19.06 -6.70
CA LEU A 48 -13.56 19.38 -6.90
C LEU A 48 -14.28 19.76 -5.60
N ARG A 49 -13.94 19.12 -4.48
CA ARG A 49 -14.56 19.30 -3.15
C ARG A 49 -13.50 19.19 -2.04
N PRO A 50 -12.79 20.28 -1.72
CA PRO A 50 -11.65 20.25 -0.79
C PRO A 50 -11.98 19.81 0.64
N ASP A 51 -13.18 20.14 1.12
CA ASP A 51 -13.61 19.92 2.51
C ASP A 51 -14.56 18.74 2.67
N HIS A 52 -14.45 17.74 1.79
CA HIS A 52 -15.28 16.55 1.82
C HIS A 52 -14.50 15.29 2.18
N LEU A 53 -15.14 14.40 2.93
CA LEU A 53 -14.62 13.06 3.20
C LEU A 53 -14.86 12.18 1.98
N ILE A 54 -13.81 11.67 1.36
CA ILE A 54 -13.91 10.74 0.23
C ILE A 54 -14.30 9.35 0.76
N ASP A 55 -15.49 8.88 0.39
CA ASP A 55 -15.99 7.56 0.81
C ASP A 55 -16.55 6.69 -0.33
N ASP A 56 -16.18 7.00 -1.57
CA ASP A 56 -16.59 6.31 -2.80
C ASP A 56 -15.42 5.59 -3.52
N GLY A 57 -15.74 4.82 -4.57
CA GLY A 57 -14.75 4.14 -5.41
C GLY A 57 -13.78 3.24 -4.64
N LEU A 58 -12.46 3.47 -4.80
CA LEU A 58 -11.44 2.70 -4.08
C LEU A 58 -11.40 3.02 -2.58
N TRP A 59 -11.71 4.26 -2.22
CA TRP A 59 -11.78 4.74 -0.83
C TRP A 59 -13.00 4.21 -0.06
N ALA A 60 -13.98 3.62 -0.77
CA ALA A 60 -15.09 2.87 -0.17
C ALA A 60 -14.74 1.42 0.21
N ARG A 61 -13.56 0.91 -0.18
CA ARG A 61 -13.14 -0.48 0.08
C ARG A 61 -12.12 -0.59 1.20
N VAL A 62 -11.23 0.39 1.31
CA VAL A 62 -10.17 0.46 2.30
C VAL A 62 -9.82 1.92 2.56
N ARG A 63 -9.35 2.25 3.77
CA ARG A 63 -9.06 3.64 4.18
C ARG A 63 -7.75 4.21 3.62
N ASN A 64 -6.87 3.35 3.10
CA ASN A 64 -5.58 3.72 2.51
C ASN A 64 -5.29 2.84 1.26
N PRO A 65 -6.07 2.98 0.17
CA PRO A 65 -5.87 2.19 -1.05
C PRO A 65 -4.52 2.46 -1.73
N ASN A 66 -4.02 3.70 -1.61
CA ASN A 66 -2.71 4.11 -2.12
C ASN A 66 -1.56 3.39 -1.41
N ASP A 67 -1.63 3.33 -0.08
CA ASP A 67 -0.63 2.66 0.76
C ASP A 67 -0.72 1.13 0.57
N LEU A 68 -1.90 0.57 0.32
CA LEU A 68 -2.05 -0.84 -0.07
C LEU A 68 -1.38 -1.11 -1.42
N GLY A 69 -1.57 -0.23 -2.41
CA GLY A 69 -0.88 -0.32 -3.70
C GLY A 69 0.65 -0.27 -3.54
N GLU A 70 1.13 0.67 -2.72
CA GLU A 70 2.55 0.81 -2.41
C GLU A 70 3.11 -0.44 -1.71
N LEU A 71 2.36 -1.04 -0.78
CA LEU A 71 2.74 -2.30 -0.13
C LEU A 71 2.93 -3.42 -1.16
N LEU A 72 1.98 -3.57 -2.09
CA LEU A 72 2.05 -4.62 -3.12
C LEU A 72 3.24 -4.43 -4.07
N ILE A 73 3.57 -3.19 -4.42
CA ILE A 73 4.78 -2.85 -5.19
C ILE A 73 6.02 -3.39 -4.48
N TYR A 74 6.19 -3.06 -3.19
CA TYR A 74 7.35 -3.52 -2.43
C TYR A 74 7.33 -5.03 -2.16
N VAL A 75 6.16 -5.64 -1.98
CA VAL A 75 6.04 -7.10 -1.88
C VAL A 75 6.49 -7.77 -3.17
N GLY A 76 6.13 -7.25 -4.34
CA GLY A 76 6.60 -7.75 -5.64
C GLY A 76 8.13 -7.74 -5.75
N PHE A 77 8.76 -6.62 -5.36
CA PHE A 77 10.23 -6.52 -5.33
C PHE A 77 10.89 -7.41 -4.28
N ALA A 78 10.33 -7.49 -3.08
CA ALA A 78 10.84 -8.30 -1.98
C ALA A 78 10.74 -9.80 -2.31
N ALA A 79 9.63 -10.23 -2.90
CA ALA A 79 9.39 -11.60 -3.34
C ALA A 79 10.41 -12.02 -4.41
N LEU A 80 10.68 -11.16 -5.38
CA LEU A 80 11.64 -11.44 -6.45
C LEU A 80 13.05 -11.79 -5.93
N ALA A 81 13.46 -11.25 -4.79
CA ALA A 81 14.74 -11.58 -4.16
C ALA A 81 14.80 -13.00 -3.56
N MET A 82 13.67 -13.72 -3.49
CA MET A 82 13.54 -15.07 -2.92
C MET A 82 14.20 -15.19 -1.53
N HIS A 83 14.06 -14.14 -0.72
CA HIS A 83 14.70 -14.06 0.58
C HIS A 83 13.77 -13.32 1.56
N TRP A 84 13.80 -13.71 2.83
CA TRP A 84 12.94 -13.14 3.86
C TRP A 84 13.40 -11.74 4.33
N LEU A 85 14.70 -11.42 4.20
CA LEU A 85 15.28 -10.17 4.70
C LEU A 85 14.64 -8.89 4.12
N PRO A 86 14.37 -8.77 2.80
CA PRO A 86 13.58 -7.66 2.24
C PRO A 86 12.20 -7.49 2.89
N PHE A 87 11.53 -8.59 3.27
CA PHE A 87 10.23 -8.52 3.94
C PHE A 87 10.34 -8.00 5.38
N LEU A 88 11.36 -8.42 6.12
CA LEU A 88 11.60 -7.88 7.48
C LEU A 88 11.86 -6.37 7.42
N ALA A 89 12.66 -5.95 6.45
CA ALA A 89 12.90 -4.55 6.12
C ALA A 89 11.58 -3.80 5.84
N LEU A 90 10.77 -4.31 4.92
CA LEU A 90 9.48 -3.72 4.54
C LEU A 90 8.55 -3.61 5.75
N PHE A 91 8.44 -4.67 6.56
CA PHE A 91 7.66 -4.66 7.80
C PHE A 91 8.12 -3.55 8.77
N GLY A 92 9.43 -3.35 8.90
CA GLY A 92 10.00 -2.26 9.70
C GLY A 92 9.54 -0.88 9.23
N ILE A 93 9.56 -0.60 7.92
CA ILE A 93 9.05 0.67 7.37
C ILE A 93 7.55 0.83 7.65
N VAL A 94 6.77 -0.22 7.39
CA VAL A 94 5.31 -0.17 7.59
C VAL A 94 5.00 0.13 9.06
N ALA A 95 5.70 -0.53 10.00
CA ALA A 95 5.46 -0.35 11.43
C ALA A 95 5.92 1.01 11.95
N ILE A 96 7.10 1.49 11.54
CA ILE A 96 7.73 2.70 12.11
C ILE A 96 7.25 3.98 11.41
N ILE A 97 6.98 3.93 10.11
CA ILE A 97 6.68 5.13 9.31
C ILE A 97 5.21 5.15 8.91
N TRP A 98 4.72 4.09 8.26
CA TRP A 98 3.38 4.14 7.66
C TRP A 98 2.27 4.07 8.71
N ALA A 99 2.37 3.17 9.67
CA ALA A 99 1.33 3.02 10.69
C ALA A 99 1.12 4.30 11.52
N PRO A 100 2.16 5.00 12.02
CA PRO A 100 1.98 6.29 12.68
C PRO A 100 1.36 7.36 11.77
N ASN A 101 1.78 7.43 10.51
CA ASN A 101 1.23 8.37 9.53
C ASN A 101 -0.26 8.11 9.26
N MET A 102 -0.66 6.85 9.13
CA MET A 102 -2.06 6.45 8.98
C MET A 102 -2.90 6.80 10.21
N ILE A 103 -2.34 6.64 11.42
CA ILE A 103 -3.02 7.02 12.67
C ILE A 103 -3.17 8.55 12.76
N ALA A 104 -2.13 9.30 12.41
CA ALA A 104 -2.18 10.76 12.36
C ALA A 104 -3.21 11.24 11.32
N LYS A 105 -3.27 10.59 10.15
CA LYS A 105 -4.29 10.83 9.12
C LYS A 105 -5.68 10.53 9.65
N ASP A 106 -5.88 9.37 10.28
CA ASP A 106 -7.17 8.97 10.89
C ASP A 106 -7.64 10.02 11.92
N LYS A 107 -6.70 10.58 12.70
CA LYS A 107 -7.00 11.64 13.69
C LYS A 107 -7.35 12.97 13.02
N SER A 108 -6.70 13.31 11.90
CA SER A 108 -7.06 14.51 11.13
C SER A 108 -8.47 14.37 10.53
N LEU A 109 -8.81 13.18 9.99
CA LEU A 109 -10.10 12.90 9.38
C LEU A 109 -11.26 12.83 10.39
N SER A 110 -11.00 12.66 11.68
CA SER A 110 -12.07 12.64 12.70
C SER A 110 -12.79 13.98 12.88
N ARG A 111 -12.33 15.05 12.22
CA ARG A 111 -13.07 16.31 12.12
C ARG A 111 -14.35 16.20 11.29
N TYR A 112 -14.45 15.21 10.39
CA TYR A 112 -15.63 15.03 9.56
C TYR A 112 -16.69 14.22 10.32
N PRO A 113 -17.94 14.71 10.45
CA PRO A 113 -19.00 14.01 11.18
C PRO A 113 -19.25 12.57 10.66
N ALA A 114 -19.19 12.37 9.34
CA ALA A 114 -19.37 11.06 8.70
C ALA A 114 -18.20 10.08 8.93
N TYR A 115 -17.06 10.56 9.45
CA TYR A 115 -15.86 9.73 9.58
C TYR A 115 -16.02 8.58 10.59
N ALA A 116 -16.82 8.77 11.64
CA ALA A 116 -17.05 7.73 12.64
C ALA A 116 -17.66 6.47 12.01
N ASP A 117 -18.65 6.64 11.13
CA ASP A 117 -19.29 5.52 10.44
C ASP A 117 -18.44 4.98 9.29
N TYR A 118 -17.73 5.86 8.57
CA TYR A 118 -16.71 5.46 7.59
C TYR A 118 -15.65 4.53 8.21
N LYS A 119 -15.12 4.91 9.38
CA LYS A 119 -14.11 4.13 10.10
C LYS A 119 -14.62 2.78 10.59
N LYS A 120 -15.90 2.67 10.98
CA LYS A 120 -16.52 1.39 11.38
C LYS A 120 -16.69 0.45 10.20
N ARG A 121 -17.02 0.99 9.01
CA ARG A 121 -17.22 0.18 7.79
C ARG A 121 -15.92 -0.36 7.23
N LEU A 122 -14.82 0.41 7.32
CA LEU A 122 -13.61 0.15 6.52
C LEU A 122 -12.35 -0.11 7.35
N ARG A 123 -11.52 -1.01 6.82
CA ARG A 123 -10.22 -1.35 7.41
C ARG A 123 -9.12 -0.41 6.94
N ARG A 124 -8.00 -0.42 7.66
CA ARG A 124 -6.92 0.56 7.48
C ARG A 124 -6.08 0.27 6.22
N LEU A 125 -5.56 -0.95 6.06
CA LEU A 125 -4.65 -1.29 4.96
C LEU A 125 -5.00 -2.62 4.27
N ILE A 126 -5.12 -3.69 5.04
CA ILE A 126 -5.44 -5.02 4.52
C ILE A 126 -6.91 -5.31 4.86
N PRO A 127 -7.71 -5.84 3.92
CA PRO A 127 -9.09 -6.26 4.18
C PRO A 127 -9.25 -7.31 5.31
N PHE A 128 -8.15 -7.78 5.93
CA PHE A 128 -8.14 -8.80 6.99
C PHE A 128 -7.17 -8.56 8.17
N MET A 129 -6.37 -7.49 8.20
CA MET A 129 -5.45 -7.19 9.32
C MET A 129 -5.61 -5.75 9.82
N LEU A 130 -5.95 -5.64 11.12
CA LEU A 130 -6.07 -4.49 12.03
C LEU A 130 -6.47 -3.12 11.43
#